data_AF-A0A2V6F714-F1
#
_entry.id   AF-A0A2V6F714-F1
#
_cell.length_a   1.000
_cell.length_b   1.000
_cell.length_c   1.000
_cell.angle_alpha   90.00
_cell.angle_beta   90.00
_cell.angle_gamma   90.00
#
_symmetry.space_group_name_H-M   'P 1'
#
loop_
_entity.id
_entity.type
_entity.pdbx_description
1 polymer ?
#
loop_
_entity_poly.entity_id
_entity_poly.type
_entity_poly.pdbx_seq_one_letter_code
_entity_poly.pdbx_strand_id
1 'polypeptide(L)'
;MAVVSFSGRAVAFYLVAYLLMTLLSFAVLVLVSQGEGDQLENFAGLSQRSPFLAFAMLVAMASLAGVPFTAGFLSKFLVFDAAVSAQHFGLVVVAVITVGAGFYYYFKVVRAIYWDAPPSSADKIIISPLTRFAIIAMIAGTFLLGVYPQPIFDALQ
;
A
#
# COMPACT_ATOMS: atom_id res chain seq x y z
N MET A 1 -22.30 -9.59 21.14
CA MET A 1 -20.87 -9.86 21.44
C MET A 1 -20.06 -10.28 20.21
N ALA A 2 -20.56 -11.15 19.33
CA ALA A 2 -19.83 -11.59 18.12
C ALA A 2 -19.49 -10.47 17.10
N VAL A 3 -20.36 -9.45 16.96
CA VAL A 3 -20.10 -8.32 16.06
C VAL A 3 -18.95 -7.44 16.58
N VAL A 4 -18.83 -7.28 17.90
CA VAL A 4 -17.77 -6.47 18.52
C VAL A 4 -16.40 -7.14 18.40
N SER A 5 -16.33 -8.47 18.56
CA SER A 5 -15.10 -9.24 18.37
C SER A 5 -14.68 -9.31 16.89
N PHE A 6 -15.64 -9.38 15.96
CA PHE A 6 -15.37 -9.29 14.52
C PHE A 6 -14.84 -7.91 14.11
N SER A 7 -15.45 -6.83 14.61
CA SER A 7 -14.98 -5.46 14.35
C SER A 7 -13.56 -5.21 14.86
N GLY A 8 -13.20 -5.71 16.05
CA GLY A 8 -11.83 -5.58 16.58
C GLY A 8 -10.78 -6.26 15.69
N ARG A 9 -11.08 -7.47 15.18
CA ARG A 9 -10.20 -8.20 14.26
C ARG A 9 -10.06 -7.51 12.91
N ALA A 10 -11.15 -6.97 12.36
CA ALA A 10 -11.14 -6.20 11.12
C ALA A 10 -10.25 -4.95 11.24
N VAL A 11 -10.36 -4.21 12.35
CA VAL A 11 -9.53 -3.03 12.62
C VAL A 11 -8.06 -3.41 12.79
N ALA A 12 -7.76 -4.47 13.55
CA ALA A 12 -6.39 -4.93 13.73
C ALA A 12 -5.76 -5.39 12.40
N PHE A 13 -6.48 -6.16 11.59
CA PHE A 13 -6.04 -6.54 10.24
C PHE A 13 -5.80 -5.30 9.37
N TYR A 14 -6.69 -4.31 9.43
CA TYR A 14 -6.51 -3.04 8.73
C TYR A 14 -5.22 -2.33 9.14
N LEU A 15 -4.93 -2.22 10.44
CA LEU A 15 -3.72 -1.57 10.92
C LEU A 15 -2.45 -2.31 10.48
N VAL A 16 -2.44 -3.64 10.53
CA VAL A 16 -1.30 -4.45 10.05
C VAL A 16 -1.08 -4.28 8.55
N ALA A 17 -2.16 -4.40 7.75
CA ALA A 17 -2.10 -4.19 6.31
C ALA A 17 -1.62 -2.77 5.98
N TYR A 18 -2.13 -1.77 6.70
CA TYR A 18 -1.77 -0.36 6.55
C TYR A 18 -0.31 -0.10 6.89
N LEU A 19 0.18 -0.64 8.00
CA LEU A 19 1.58 -0.55 8.37
C LEU A 19 2.49 -1.15 7.30
N LEU A 20 2.14 -2.32 6.77
CA LEU A 20 2.95 -3.02 5.77
C LEU A 20 3.09 -2.22 4.46
N MET A 21 1.95 -1.76 3.90
CA MET A 21 1.96 -0.99 2.66
C MET A 21 2.57 0.41 2.83
N THR A 22 2.35 1.03 3.99
CA THR A 22 2.95 2.33 4.33
C THR A 22 4.45 2.21 4.46
N LEU A 23 4.96 1.25 5.24
CA LEU A 23 6.40 1.02 5.36
C LEU A 23 7.02 0.68 4.01
N LEU A 24 6.34 -0.07 3.14
CA LEU A 24 6.86 -0.40 1.81
C LEU A 24 7.01 0.87 0.97
N SER A 25 6.01 1.76 0.99
CA SER A 25 6.09 3.06 0.32
C SER A 25 7.20 3.95 0.86
N PHE A 26 7.37 4.01 2.18
CA PHE A 26 8.43 4.79 2.82
C PHE A 26 9.83 4.23 2.56
N ALA A 27 9.98 2.90 2.51
CA ALA A 27 11.25 2.27 2.16
C ALA A 27 11.70 2.68 0.76
N VAL A 28 10.77 2.73 -0.21
CA VAL A 28 11.07 3.23 -1.56
C VAL A 28 11.37 4.72 -1.54
N LEU A 29 10.57 5.53 -0.81
CA LEU A 29 10.77 6.97 -0.69
C LEU A 29 12.17 7.31 -0.16
N VAL A 30 12.61 6.66 0.93
CA VAL A 30 13.93 6.90 1.53
C VAL A 30 15.07 6.57 0.56
N LEU A 31 14.93 5.53 -0.25
CA LEU A 31 15.94 5.17 -1.25
C LEU A 31 15.99 6.15 -2.42
N VAL A 32 14.85 6.70 -2.83
CA VAL A 32 14.77 7.72 -3.88
C VAL A 32 15.27 9.07 -3.35
N SER A 33 14.96 9.41 -2.10
CA SER A 33 15.26 10.73 -1.53
C SER A 33 16.73 10.96 -1.22
N GLN A 34 17.53 9.90 -1.06
CA GLN A 34 18.97 10.01 -0.77
C GLN A 34 19.77 10.73 -1.88
N GLY A 35 19.26 10.78 -3.11
CA GLY A 35 19.91 11.45 -4.24
C GLY A 35 19.20 12.71 -4.75
N GLU A 36 17.88 12.83 -4.54
CA GLU A 36 17.06 13.78 -5.31
C GLU A 36 16.08 14.60 -4.46
N GLY A 37 15.90 14.28 -3.17
CA GLY A 37 14.88 14.87 -2.29
C GLY A 37 13.56 14.09 -2.27
N ASP A 38 12.56 14.58 -1.55
CA ASP A 38 11.30 13.87 -1.24
C ASP A 38 10.08 14.34 -2.07
N GLN A 39 10.33 15.10 -3.14
CA GLN A 39 9.29 15.62 -4.02
C GLN A 39 8.76 14.55 -5.00
N LEU A 40 7.53 14.74 -5.48
CA LEU A 40 6.88 13.80 -6.39
C LEU A 40 7.63 13.68 -7.72
N GLU A 41 8.26 14.77 -8.15
CA GLU A 41 9.06 14.92 -9.35
C GLU A 41 10.27 13.96 -9.36
N ASN A 42 10.78 13.59 -8.18
CA ASN A 42 11.91 12.67 -8.06
C ASN A 42 11.53 11.21 -8.32
N PHE A 43 10.23 10.91 -8.28
CA PHE A 43 9.73 9.61 -8.71
C PHE A 43 9.56 9.51 -10.23
N ALA A 44 9.72 10.62 -10.97
CA ALA A 44 9.56 10.64 -12.42
C ALA A 44 10.52 9.66 -13.10
N GLY A 45 9.98 8.78 -13.94
CA GLY A 45 10.78 7.80 -14.69
C GLY A 45 11.54 6.80 -13.82
N LEU A 46 11.16 6.60 -12.55
CA LEU A 46 11.81 5.64 -11.64
C LEU A 46 11.83 4.22 -12.22
N SER A 47 10.85 3.86 -13.06
CA SER A 47 10.83 2.59 -13.79
C SER A 47 12.06 2.37 -14.69
N GLN A 48 12.64 3.43 -15.26
CA GLN A 48 13.83 3.36 -16.11
C GLN A 48 15.13 3.29 -15.29
N ARG A 49 15.12 3.89 -14.08
CA ARG A 49 16.28 3.97 -13.19
C ARG A 49 16.42 2.73 -12.31
N SER A 50 15.32 2.26 -11.76
CA SER A 50 15.22 1.08 -10.90
C SER A 50 13.84 0.42 -11.06
N PRO A 51 13.69 -0.51 -12.02
CA PRO A 51 12.44 -1.25 -12.22
C PRO A 51 11.94 -1.95 -10.96
N PHE A 52 12.87 -2.40 -10.10
CA PHE A 52 12.54 -3.05 -8.84
C PHE A 52 11.84 -2.10 -7.86
N LEU A 53 12.37 -0.89 -7.66
CA LEU A 53 11.75 0.10 -6.76
C LEU A 53 10.44 0.63 -7.33
N ALA A 54 10.38 0.81 -8.66
CA ALA A 54 9.14 1.17 -9.35
C ALA A 54 8.03 0.13 -9.12
N PHE A 55 8.37 -1.16 -9.19
CA PHE A 55 7.42 -2.24 -8.89
C PHE A 55 7.03 -2.27 -7.41
N ALA A 56 7.99 -2.12 -6.50
CA ALA A 56 7.71 -2.07 -5.06
C ALA A 56 6.75 -0.93 -4.70
N MET A 57 6.98 0.26 -5.24
CA MET A 57 6.11 1.42 -5.03
C MET A 57 4.75 1.23 -5.69
N LEU A 58 4.69 0.62 -6.87
CA LEU A 58 3.42 0.22 -7.52
C LEU A 58 2.60 -0.69 -6.61
N VAL A 59 3.22 -1.73 -6.04
CA VAL A 59 2.53 -2.66 -5.11
C VAL A 59 2.01 -1.92 -3.88
N ALA A 60 2.82 -1.03 -3.29
CA ALA A 60 2.40 -0.22 -2.15
C ALA A 60 1.20 0.68 -2.48
N MET A 61 1.29 1.43 -3.59
CA MET A 61 0.23 2.34 -4.04
C MET A 61 -1.04 1.57 -4.45
N ALA A 62 -0.91 0.43 -5.12
CA ALA A 62 -2.02 -0.45 -5.47
C ALA A 62 -2.71 -1.02 -4.22
N SER A 63 -1.93 -1.43 -3.22
CA SER A 63 -2.48 -1.89 -1.94
C SER A 63 -3.19 -0.76 -1.19
N LEU A 64 -2.59 0.43 -1.12
CA LEU A 64 -3.20 1.61 -0.51
C LEU A 64 -4.49 2.02 -1.23
N ALA A 65 -4.53 1.91 -2.56
CA ALA A 65 -5.72 2.13 -3.36
C ALA A 65 -6.80 1.08 -3.09
N GLY A 66 -6.40 -0.15 -2.77
CA GLY A 66 -7.30 -1.29 -2.54
C GLY A 66 -7.55 -2.08 -3.82
N VAL A 67 -6.50 -2.36 -4.59
CA VAL A 67 -6.57 -3.24 -5.76
C VAL A 67 -6.82 -4.69 -5.28
N PRO A 68 -7.67 -5.49 -5.96
CA PRO A 68 -7.91 -6.88 -5.60
C PRO A 68 -6.63 -7.70 -5.40
N PHE A 69 -6.68 -8.71 -4.53
CA PHE A 69 -5.55 -9.56 -4.12
C PHE A 69 -4.46 -8.85 -3.29
N THR A 70 -4.66 -7.60 -2.87
CA THR A 70 -3.78 -6.91 -1.92
C THR A 70 -4.37 -6.91 -0.51
N ALA A 71 -3.50 -6.87 0.50
CA ALA A 71 -3.93 -6.74 1.90
C ALA A 71 -4.80 -5.49 2.13
N GLY A 72 -4.54 -4.39 1.42
CA GLY A 72 -5.31 -3.16 1.54
C GLY A 72 -6.73 -3.24 0.97
N PHE A 73 -7.00 -4.14 0.01
CA PHE A 73 -8.37 -4.40 -0.44
C PHE A 73 -9.16 -5.16 0.62
N LEU A 74 -8.62 -6.28 1.11
CA LEU A 74 -9.30 -7.09 2.13
C LEU A 74 -9.58 -6.28 3.40
N SER A 75 -8.65 -5.42 3.81
CA SER A 75 -8.85 -4.63 5.02
C SER A 75 -10.00 -3.64 4.89
N LYS A 76 -10.08 -2.92 3.78
CA LYS A 76 -11.20 -2.02 3.48
C LYS A 76 -12.51 -2.78 3.35
N PHE A 77 -12.49 -3.93 2.66
CA PHE A 77 -13.66 -4.78 2.49
C PHE A 77 -14.25 -5.22 3.83
N LEU A 78 -13.41 -5.68 4.77
CA LEU A 78 -13.85 -6.08 6.11
C LEU A 78 -14.43 -4.92 6.92
N VAL A 79 -13.84 -3.72 6.80
CA VAL A 79 -14.38 -2.52 7.44
C VAL A 79 -15.74 -2.13 6.85
N PHE A 80 -15.91 -2.23 5.52
CA PHE A 80 -17.20 -2.00 4.87
C PHE A 80 -18.24 -3.03 5.30
N ASP A 81 -17.87 -4.32 5.33
CA ASP A 81 -18.75 -5.41 5.75
C ASP A 81 -19.23 -5.21 7.20
N ALA A 82 -18.34 -4.82 8.11
CA ALA A 82 -18.68 -4.49 9.49
C ALA A 82 -19.63 -3.27 9.58
N ALA A 83 -19.39 -2.22 8.78
CA ALA A 83 -20.23 -1.03 8.75
C ALA A 83 -21.62 -1.31 8.17
N VAL A 84 -21.72 -2.13 7.13
CA VAL A 84 -23.00 -2.57 6.52
C VAL A 84 -23.76 -3.46 7.49
N SER A 85 -23.08 -4.41 8.14
CA SER A 85 -23.69 -5.29 9.15
C SER A 85 -24.23 -4.51 10.36
N ALA A 86 -23.60 -3.39 10.69
CA ALA A 86 -24.08 -2.44 11.71
C ALA A 86 -25.09 -1.40 11.18
N GLN A 87 -25.54 -1.52 9.92
CA GLN A 87 -26.49 -0.63 9.25
C GLN A 87 -26.06 0.84 9.17
N HIS A 88 -24.75 1.12 9.22
CA HIS A 88 -24.19 2.47 9.15
C HIS A 88 -23.94 2.93 7.71
N PHE A 89 -24.98 2.98 6.88
CA PHE A 89 -24.86 3.28 5.45
C PHE A 89 -24.24 4.65 5.15
N GLY A 90 -24.44 5.66 6.01
CA GLY A 90 -23.80 6.97 5.84
C GLY A 90 -22.28 6.90 5.88
N LEU A 91 -21.72 6.08 6.79
CA LEU A 91 -20.27 5.87 6.88
C LEU A 91 -19.73 5.12 5.66
N VAL A 92 -20.50 4.17 5.13
CA VAL A 92 -20.12 3.43 3.91
C VAL A 92 -20.01 4.37 2.72
N VAL A 93 -20.97 5.28 2.53
CA VAL A 93 -20.93 6.27 1.43
C VAL A 93 -19.69 7.16 1.55
N VAL A 94 -19.44 7.73 2.72
CA VAL A 94 -18.26 8.57 2.96
C VAL A 94 -16.98 7.80 2.66
N ALA A 95 -16.87 6.58 3.18
CA ALA A 95 -15.66 5.78 3.01
C ALA A 95 -15.44 5.36 1.54
N VAL A 96 -16.49 5.07 0.76
CA VAL A 96 -16.38 4.84 -0.70
C VAL A 96 -15.87 6.08 -1.44
N ILE A 97 -16.38 7.27 -1.10
CA ILE A 97 -15.92 8.53 -1.70
C ILE A 97 -14.44 8.76 -1.36
N THR A 98 -14.04 8.57 -0.10
CA THR A 98 -12.64 8.73 0.33
C THR A 98 -11.72 7.72 -0.36
N VAL A 99 -12.15 6.47 -0.56
CA VAL A 99 -11.38 5.48 -1.33
C VAL A 99 -11.21 5.91 -2.78
N GLY A 100 -12.27 6.42 -3.42
CA GLY A 100 -12.19 6.96 -4.78
C GLY A 100 -11.24 8.15 -4.90
N ALA A 101 -11.29 9.09 -3.95
CA ALA A 101 -10.36 10.21 -3.89
C ALA A 101 -8.91 9.73 -3.68
N GLY A 102 -8.69 8.78 -2.76
CA GLY A 102 -7.38 8.18 -2.52
C GLY A 102 -6.81 7.50 -3.77
N PHE A 103 -7.64 6.77 -4.52
CA PHE A 103 -7.25 6.13 -5.77
C PHE A 103 -6.61 7.14 -6.74
N TYR A 104 -7.20 8.32 -6.90
CA TYR A 104 -6.64 9.38 -7.74
C TYR A 104 -5.24 9.83 -7.28
N TYR A 105 -5.04 10.04 -5.98
CA TYR A 105 -3.74 10.42 -5.43
C TYR A 105 -2.68 9.35 -5.62
N TYR A 106 -3.01 8.08 -5.37
CA TYR A 106 -2.06 6.97 -5.55
C TYR A 106 -1.75 6.73 -7.03
N PHE A 107 -2.74 6.87 -7.91
CA PHE A 107 -2.55 6.76 -9.34
C PHE A 107 -1.63 7.86 -9.88
N LYS A 108 -1.71 9.08 -9.33
CA LYS A 108 -0.79 10.18 -9.70
C LYS A 108 0.68 9.80 -9.47
N VAL A 109 0.98 9.12 -8.36
CA VAL A 109 2.34 8.63 -8.05
C VAL A 109 2.79 7.56 -9.04
N VAL A 110 1.94 6.56 -9.28
CA VAL A 110 2.23 5.49 -10.25
C VAL A 110 2.44 6.07 -11.64
N ARG A 111 1.62 7.05 -12.04
CA ARG A 111 1.76 7.73 -13.32
C ARG A 111 3.13 8.39 -13.44
N ALA A 112 3.59 9.12 -12.42
CA ALA A 112 4.91 9.75 -12.46
C ALA A 112 6.04 8.73 -12.66
N ILE A 113 5.97 7.59 -11.97
CA ILE A 113 6.97 6.51 -12.04
C ILE A 113 7.14 5.92 -13.45
N TYR A 114 6.04 5.76 -14.19
CA TYR A 114 6.02 5.01 -15.45
C TYR A 114 5.88 5.87 -16.71
N TRP A 115 5.23 7.03 -16.64
CA TRP A 115 4.97 7.87 -17.81
C TRP A 115 5.87 9.09 -17.92
N ASP A 116 6.35 9.64 -16.79
CA ASP A 116 7.16 10.85 -16.84
C ASP A 116 8.61 10.51 -17.21
N ALA A 117 9.29 11.45 -17.87
CA ALA A 117 10.70 11.30 -18.22
C ALA A 117 11.58 11.46 -16.97
N PRO A 118 12.65 10.65 -16.83
CA PRO A 118 13.56 10.79 -15.71
C PRO A 118 14.28 12.15 -15.78
N PRO A 119 14.55 12.80 -14.63
CA PRO A 119 15.36 14.02 -14.58
C PRO A 119 16.75 13.79 -15.20
N SER A 120 17.34 14.83 -15.81
CA SER A 120 18.67 14.74 -16.43
C SER A 120 19.79 14.41 -15.44
N SER A 121 19.56 14.67 -14.14
CA SER A 121 20.48 14.41 -13.02
C SER A 121 20.17 13.11 -12.28
N ALA A 122 19.35 12.22 -12.85
CA ALA A 122 18.83 11.10 -12.11
C ALA A 122 19.81 9.92 -12.04
N ASP A 123 20.41 9.73 -10.87
CA ASP A 123 21.40 8.68 -10.65
C ASP A 123 20.76 7.30 -10.48
N LYS A 124 21.57 6.26 -10.72
CA LYS A 124 21.20 4.88 -10.43
C LYS A 124 21.14 4.67 -8.92
N ILE A 125 20.03 4.14 -8.44
CA ILE A 125 19.82 3.88 -7.00
C ILE A 125 20.48 2.55 -6.63
N ILE A 126 21.45 2.61 -5.72
CA ILE A 126 22.13 1.42 -5.18
C ILE A 126 21.34 0.90 -3.98
N ILE A 127 20.98 -0.38 -4.01
CA ILE A 127 20.16 -1.00 -2.97
C ILE A 127 21.01 -2.03 -2.22
N SER A 128 21.12 -1.89 -0.90
CA SER A 128 21.81 -2.89 -0.08
C SER A 128 21.06 -4.25 -0.13
N PRO A 129 21.76 -5.39 -0.04
CA PRO A 129 21.11 -6.71 -0.07
C PRO A 129 20.05 -6.88 1.02
N LEU A 130 20.31 -6.34 2.22
CA LEU A 130 19.37 -6.39 3.34
C LEU A 130 18.10 -5.57 3.06
N THR A 131 18.26 -4.36 2.54
CA THR A 131 17.11 -3.51 2.16
C THR A 131 16.29 -4.16 1.06
N ARG A 132 16.96 -4.77 0.07
CA ARG A 132 16.28 -5.49 -1.02
C ARG A 132 15.47 -6.67 -0.47
N PHE A 133 16.04 -7.44 0.44
CA PHE A 133 15.34 -8.54 1.10
C PHE A 133 14.12 -8.04 1.89
N ALA A 134 14.27 -6.96 2.66
CA ALA A 134 13.16 -6.36 3.42
C ALA A 134 12.01 -5.94 2.49
N ILE A 135 12.30 -5.25 1.38
CA ILE A 135 11.30 -4.85 0.38
C ILE A 135 10.59 -6.08 -0.21
N ILE A 136 11.33 -7.13 -0.57
CA ILE A 136 10.73 -8.37 -1.10
C ILE A 136 9.82 -9.01 -0.05
N ALA A 137 10.25 -9.08 1.21
CA ALA A 137 9.45 -9.64 2.30
C ALA A 137 8.15 -8.85 2.49
N MET A 138 8.19 -7.52 2.36
CA MET A 138 7.01 -6.67 2.48
C MET A 138 6.06 -6.83 1.30
N ILE A 139 6.57 -6.89 0.07
CA ILE A 139 5.76 -7.20 -1.13
C ILE A 139 5.08 -8.55 -0.97
N ALA A 140 5.85 -9.58 -0.59
CA ALA A 140 5.32 -10.92 -0.35
C ALA A 140 4.23 -10.90 0.73
N GLY A 141 4.47 -10.21 1.85
CA GLY A 141 3.48 -10.02 2.91
C GLY A 141 2.20 -9.33 2.41
N THR A 142 2.30 -8.33 1.53
CA THR A 142 1.12 -7.62 0.99
C THR A 142 0.22 -8.54 0.18
N PHE A 143 0.81 -9.44 -0.62
CA PHE A 143 0.04 -10.42 -1.39
C PHE A 143 -0.43 -11.60 -0.54
N LEU A 144 0.44 -12.15 0.32
CA LEU A 144 0.10 -13.26 1.19
C LEU A 144 -1.06 -12.91 2.12
N LEU A 145 -1.02 -11.74 2.76
CA LEU A 145 -2.13 -11.27 3.60
C LEU A 145 -3.37 -10.90 2.78
N GLY A 146 -3.19 -10.49 1.52
CA GLY A 146 -4.28 -10.21 0.59
C GLY A 146 -5.02 -11.44 0.08
N VAL A 147 -4.39 -12.61 0.07
CA VAL A 147 -5.00 -13.89 -0.35
C VAL A 147 -5.36 -14.77 0.84
N TYR A 148 -4.53 -14.74 1.89
CA TYR A 148 -4.63 -15.59 3.06
C TYR A 148 -4.55 -14.76 4.35
N PRO A 149 -5.67 -14.13 4.78
CA PRO A 149 -5.70 -13.28 5.98
C PRO A 149 -5.77 -14.08 7.30
N GLN A 150 -6.01 -15.40 7.23
CA GLN A 150 -6.19 -16.28 8.39
C GLN A 150 -5.06 -16.19 9.45
N PRO A 151 -3.77 -16.12 9.11
CA PRO A 151 -2.69 -16.07 10.12
C PRO A 151 -2.80 -14.88 11.07
N ILE A 152 -3.29 -13.74 10.58
CA ILE A 152 -3.50 -12.56 11.42
C ILE A 152 -4.72 -12.74 12.31
N PHE A 153 -5.80 -13.34 11.78
CA PHE A 153 -6.98 -13.59 12.59
C PHE A 153 -6.75 -14.63 13.68
N ASP A 154 -5.94 -15.65 13.41
CA ASP A 154 -5.55 -16.67 14.37
C ASP A 154 -4.63 -16.12 15.46
N ALA A 155 -3.73 -15.20 15.11
CA ALA A 155 -2.87 -14.51 16.08
C ALA A 155 -3.63 -13.53 16.99
N LEU A 156 -4.87 -13.16 16.64
CA LEU A 156 -5.73 -12.23 17.37
C LEU A 156 -6.90 -12.93 18.11
N GLN A 157 -6.81 -14.27 18.28
CA GLN A 157 -7.73 -15.07 19.11
C GLN A 157 -7.34 -14.97 20.58
#